data_AF-A0A177MX51-F1
#
_entry.id   AF-A0A177MX51-F1
#
_cell.length_a   1.000
_cell.length_b   1.000
_cell.length_c   1.000
_cell.angle_alpha   90.00
_cell.angle_beta   90.00
_cell.angle_gamma   90.00
#
_symmetry.space_group_name_H-M   'P 1'
#
loop_
_entity.id
_entity.type
_entity.pdbx_description
1 polymer ?
#
loop_
_entity_poly.entity_id
_entity_poly.type
_entity_poly.pdbx_seq_one_letter_code
_entity_poly.pdbx_strand_id
1 'polypeptide(L)'
;MLPTFTFMVDGMLEESMVQLDNLRQAIAKPYVLDDATLNRIFDLYDKQLDDQRYFLEQFSRWQQDRLSAAQTREVNRLIKQSATLKAVNEEILQIANSIKHETIDQILAMDEVELAIAVLSGKIKPPML
;
A
#
# COMPACT_ATOMS: atom_id res chain seq x y z
N MET A 1 -21.48 -15.19 -6.08
CA MET A 1 -20.71 -14.45 -5.06
C MET A 1 -19.24 -14.84 -5.05
N LEU A 2 -18.87 -16.12 -4.91
CA LEU A 2 -17.44 -16.53 -4.88
C LEU A 2 -16.60 -15.98 -6.06
N PRO A 3 -17.02 -16.07 -7.34
CA PRO A 3 -16.24 -15.50 -8.45
C PRO A 3 -16.03 -13.98 -8.37
N THR A 4 -16.95 -13.25 -7.74
CA THR A 4 -16.82 -11.80 -7.54
C THR A 4 -15.71 -11.49 -6.53
N PHE A 5 -15.64 -12.25 -5.44
CA PHE A 5 -14.57 -12.10 -4.44
C PHE A 5 -13.22 -12.53 -5.00
N THR A 6 -13.19 -13.60 -5.81
CA THR A 6 -12.02 -13.99 -6.62
C THR A 6 -11.49 -12.80 -7.42
N PHE A 7 -12.33 -12.22 -8.29
CA PHE A 7 -11.94 -11.09 -9.12
C PHE A 7 -11.46 -9.89 -8.29
N MET A 8 -12.18 -9.54 -7.22
CA MET A 8 -11.83 -8.41 -6.38
C MET A 8 -10.49 -8.60 -5.65
N VAL A 9 -10.29 -9.72 -4.97
CA VAL A 9 -9.07 -9.97 -4.18
C VAL A 9 -7.86 -10.12 -5.10
N ASP A 10 -8.01 -10.77 -6.25
CA ASP A 10 -6.93 -10.90 -7.24
C ASP A 10 -6.53 -9.52 -7.78
N GLY A 11 -7.50 -8.68 -8.19
CA GLY A 11 -7.23 -7.33 -8.68
C GLY A 11 -6.62 -6.41 -7.62
N MET A 12 -7.16 -6.41 -6.41
CA MET A 12 -6.61 -5.62 -5.30
C MET A 12 -5.16 -6.03 -4.98
N LEU A 13 -4.86 -7.33 -4.97
CA LEU A 13 -3.50 -7.80 -4.71
C LEU A 13 -2.53 -7.40 -5.83
N GLU A 14 -2.94 -7.53 -7.09
CA GLU A 14 -2.13 -7.10 -8.23
C GLU A 14 -1.82 -5.60 -8.16
N GLU A 15 -2.84 -4.76 -7.97
CA GLU A 15 -2.69 -3.30 -7.86
C GLU A 15 -1.82 -2.90 -6.66
N SER A 16 -2.04 -3.50 -5.49
CA SER A 16 -1.21 -3.25 -4.31
C SER A 16 0.25 -3.67 -4.53
N MET A 17 0.51 -4.79 -5.20
CA MET A 17 1.89 -5.20 -5.52
C MET A 17 2.58 -4.20 -6.45
N VAL A 18 1.87 -3.70 -7.46
CA VAL A 18 2.40 -2.65 -8.36
C VAL A 18 2.69 -1.36 -7.58
N GLN A 19 1.77 -0.94 -6.71
CA GLN A 19 1.98 0.27 -5.92
C GLN A 19 3.13 0.12 -4.91
N LEU A 20 3.30 -1.06 -4.31
CA LEU A 20 4.41 -1.35 -3.43
C LEU A 20 5.76 -1.21 -4.17
N ASP A 21 5.84 -1.72 -5.41
CA ASP A 21 7.05 -1.57 -6.23
C ASP A 21 7.34 -0.08 -6.54
N ASN A 22 6.32 0.68 -6.94
CA ASN A 22 6.45 2.11 -7.18
C ASN A 22 6.97 2.87 -5.94
N LEU A 23 6.43 2.56 -4.76
CA LEU A 23 6.87 3.19 -3.52
C LEU A 23 8.28 2.79 -3.12
N ARG A 24 8.67 1.53 -3.31
CA ARG A 24 10.05 1.08 -3.06
C ARG A 24 11.06 1.83 -3.94
N GLN A 25 10.71 2.12 -5.19
CA GLN A 25 11.53 2.96 -6.07
C GLN A 25 11.58 4.42 -5.59
N ALA A 26 10.46 4.95 -5.07
CA ALA A 26 10.38 6.32 -4.55
C ALA A 26 11.21 6.56 -3.28
N ILE A 27 11.56 5.54 -2.48
CA ILE A 27 12.39 5.67 -1.27
C ILE A 27 13.72 6.39 -1.58
N ALA A 28 14.33 6.14 -2.73
CA ALA A 28 15.61 6.77 -3.10
C ALA A 28 15.44 8.27 -3.48
N LYS A 29 14.22 8.68 -3.81
CA LYS A 29 13.87 10.03 -4.28
C LYS A 29 12.47 10.44 -3.76
N PRO A 30 12.25 10.58 -2.44
CA PRO A 30 10.92 10.87 -1.90
C PRO A 30 10.22 12.10 -2.49
N TYR A 31 11.04 13.10 -2.87
CA TYR A 31 10.61 14.35 -3.48
C TYR A 31 9.90 14.21 -4.85
N VAL A 32 9.86 13.01 -5.44
CA VAL A 32 9.05 12.77 -6.64
C VAL A 32 7.55 12.69 -6.33
N LEU A 33 7.19 12.53 -5.05
CA LEU A 33 5.81 12.51 -4.57
C LEU A 33 5.45 13.87 -3.97
N ASP A 34 4.18 14.23 -4.13
CA ASP A 34 3.52 15.33 -3.44
C ASP A 34 2.68 14.82 -2.26
N ASP A 35 2.33 15.72 -1.34
CA ASP A 35 1.55 15.38 -0.14
C ASP A 35 0.16 14.86 -0.51
N ALA A 36 -0.44 15.39 -1.59
CA ALA A 36 -1.76 14.96 -2.05
C ALA A 36 -1.78 13.49 -2.50
N THR A 37 -0.74 13.06 -3.21
CA THR A 37 -0.56 11.68 -3.67
C THR A 37 -0.31 10.76 -2.48
N LEU A 38 0.52 11.18 -1.53
CA LEU A 38 0.78 10.39 -0.33
C LEU A 38 -0.46 10.24 0.57
N ASN A 39 -1.25 11.31 0.72
CA ASN A 39 -2.51 11.27 1.45
C ASN A 39 -3.52 10.30 0.81
N ARG A 40 -3.61 10.27 -0.53
CA ARG A 40 -4.45 9.28 -1.22
C ARG A 40 -3.99 7.84 -0.97
N ILE A 41 -2.68 7.61 -0.84
CA ILE A 41 -2.13 6.29 -0.49
C ILE A 41 -2.57 5.92 0.93
N PHE A 42 -2.42 6.81 1.91
CA PHE A 42 -2.92 6.57 3.27
C PHE A 42 -4.41 6.24 3.27
N ASP A 43 -5.25 7.11 2.69
CA ASP A 43 -6.70 6.93 2.66
C ASP A 43 -7.11 5.58 2.03
N LEU A 44 -6.49 5.20 0.91
CA LEU A 44 -6.81 3.97 0.20
C LEU A 44 -6.41 2.73 1.00
N TYR A 45 -5.17 2.67 1.47
CA TYR A 45 -4.64 1.45 2.08
C TYR A 45 -5.11 1.26 3.53
N ASP A 46 -5.33 2.35 4.29
CA ASP A 46 -6.01 2.27 5.58
C ASP A 46 -7.44 1.73 5.40
N LYS A 47 -8.17 2.25 4.40
CA LYS A 47 -9.52 1.75 4.10
C LYS A 47 -9.52 0.27 3.69
N GLN A 48 -8.56 -0.18 2.88
CA GLN A 48 -8.47 -1.59 2.50
C GLN A 48 -8.18 -2.50 3.70
N LEU A 49 -7.35 -2.06 4.66
CA LEU A 49 -7.10 -2.81 5.89
C LEU A 49 -8.35 -2.87 6.78
N ASP A 50 -9.07 -1.76 6.91
CA ASP A 50 -10.33 -1.71 7.67
C ASP A 50 -11.41 -2.61 7.07
N ASP A 51 -11.53 -2.61 5.74
CA ASP A 51 -12.52 -3.41 5.01
C ASP A 51 -12.16 -4.90 4.98
N GLN A 52 -10.91 -5.28 5.28
CA GLN A 52 -10.43 -6.66 5.18
C GLN A 52 -11.25 -7.64 6.02
N ARG A 53 -11.74 -7.19 7.19
CA ARG A 53 -12.59 -8.01 8.07
C ARG A 53 -13.80 -8.59 7.33
N TYR A 54 -14.39 -7.84 6.40
CA TYR A 54 -15.58 -8.27 5.68
C TYR A 54 -15.27 -9.45 4.76
N PHE A 55 -14.11 -9.46 4.09
CA PHE A 55 -13.68 -10.59 3.27
C PHE A 55 -13.46 -11.85 4.11
N LEU A 56 -12.74 -11.71 5.22
CA LEU A 56 -12.44 -12.84 6.12
C LEU A 56 -13.71 -13.45 6.73
N GLU A 57 -14.67 -12.62 7.12
CA GLU A 57 -15.97 -13.09 7.61
C GLU A 57 -16.72 -13.89 6.54
N GLN A 58 -16.76 -13.41 5.29
CA GLN A 58 -17.41 -14.15 4.21
C GLN A 58 -16.71 -15.48 3.91
N PHE A 59 -15.37 -15.52 3.92
CA PHE A 59 -14.64 -16.76 3.72
C PHE A 59 -14.88 -17.76 4.86
N SER A 60 -14.93 -17.27 6.11
CA SER A 60 -15.25 -18.10 7.27
C SER A 60 -16.64 -18.74 7.14
N ARG A 61 -17.64 -17.98 6.70
CA ARG A 61 -18.99 -18.50 6.43
C ARG A 61 -18.95 -19.60 5.36
N TRP A 62 -18.27 -19.37 4.24
CA TRP A 62 -18.16 -20.37 3.19
C TRP A 62 -17.42 -21.64 3.62
N GLN A 63 -16.45 -21.55 4.53
CA GLN A 63 -15.79 -22.75 5.09
C GLN A 63 -16.74 -23.62 5.93
N GLN A 64 -17.82 -23.04 6.46
CA GLN A 64 -18.84 -23.76 7.23
C GLN A 64 -19.97 -24.31 6.35
N ASP A 65 -20.06 -23.86 5.09
CA ASP A 65 -21.06 -24.30 4.11
C ASP A 65 -20.66 -25.61 3.41
N ARG A 66 -21.65 -26.25 2.76
CA ARG A 66 -21.41 -27.40 1.88
C ARG A 66 -20.92 -26.93 0.50
N LEU A 67 -19.61 -26.77 0.38
CA LEU A 67 -18.93 -26.44 -0.87
C LEU A 67 -18.54 -27.69 -1.67
N SER A 68 -18.48 -27.55 -3.01
CA SER A 68 -17.75 -28.51 -3.85
C SER A 68 -16.25 -28.44 -3.59
N ALA A 69 -15.53 -29.51 -3.93
CA ALA A 69 -14.06 -29.55 -3.79
C ALA A 69 -13.34 -28.41 -4.55
N ALA A 70 -13.89 -27.96 -5.69
CA ALA A 70 -13.35 -26.82 -6.42
C ALA A 70 -13.55 -25.50 -5.64
N GLN A 71 -14.75 -25.27 -5.11
CA GLN A 71 -15.05 -24.09 -4.32
C GLN A 71 -14.25 -24.05 -3.01
N THR A 72 -14.08 -25.19 -2.31
CA THR A 72 -13.24 -25.26 -1.11
C THR A 72 -11.79 -24.86 -1.40
N ARG A 73 -11.22 -25.33 -2.51
CA ARG A 73 -9.87 -24.95 -2.93
C ARG A 73 -9.79 -23.44 -3.18
N GLU A 74 -10.79 -22.88 -3.84
CA GLU A 74 -10.83 -21.46 -4.16
C GLU A 74 -10.97 -20.57 -2.91
N VAL A 75 -11.83 -20.94 -1.97
CA VAL A 75 -11.95 -20.22 -0.68
C VAL A 75 -10.62 -20.26 0.09
N ASN A 76 -9.95 -21.42 0.13
CA ASN A 76 -8.64 -21.53 0.79
C ASN A 76 -7.55 -20.70 0.09
N ARG A 77 -7.63 -20.55 -1.24
CA ARG A 77 -6.74 -19.64 -2.01
C ARG A 77 -7.00 -18.18 -1.64
N LEU A 78 -8.26 -17.77 -1.62
CA LEU A 78 -8.69 -16.42 -1.27
C LEU A 78 -8.27 -16.01 0.15
N ILE A 79 -8.34 -16.92 1.13
CA ILE A 79 -7.86 -16.69 2.50
C ILE A 79 -6.36 -16.38 2.50
N LYS A 80 -5.56 -17.18 1.77
CA LYS A 80 -4.11 -16.95 1.67
C LYS A 80 -3.80 -15.63 0.99
N GLN A 81 -4.46 -15.32 -0.13
CA GLN A 81 -4.25 -14.06 -0.84
C GLN A 81 -4.66 -12.86 -0.02
N SER A 82 -5.73 -12.96 0.77
CA SER A 82 -6.15 -11.86 1.65
C SER A 82 -5.14 -11.61 2.76
N ALA A 83 -4.47 -12.65 3.26
CA ALA A 83 -3.35 -12.49 4.19
C ALA A 83 -2.15 -11.82 3.51
N THR A 84 -1.83 -12.19 2.27
CA THR A 84 -0.78 -11.52 1.47
C THR A 84 -1.12 -10.05 1.21
N LEU A 85 -2.34 -9.77 0.77
CA LEU A 85 -2.84 -8.42 0.51
C LEU A 85 -2.70 -7.53 1.75
N LYS A 86 -3.04 -8.04 2.93
CA LYS A 86 -2.83 -7.34 4.21
C LYS A 86 -1.36 -6.95 4.39
N ALA A 87 -0.45 -7.91 4.25
CA ALA A 87 0.97 -7.66 4.46
C ALA A 87 1.52 -6.63 3.46
N VAL A 88 1.09 -6.70 2.20
CA VAL A 88 1.47 -5.73 1.16
C VAL A 88 0.95 -4.33 1.49
N ASN A 89 -0.32 -4.21 1.90
CA ASN A 89 -0.91 -2.93 2.28
C ASN A 89 -0.25 -2.32 3.53
N GLU A 90 0.08 -3.14 4.53
CA GLU A 90 0.84 -2.71 5.71
C GLU A 90 2.25 -2.22 5.33
N GLU A 91 2.93 -2.90 4.41
CA GLU A 91 4.24 -2.47 3.92
C GLU A 91 4.16 -1.16 3.13
N ILE A 92 3.13 -0.98 2.30
CA ILE A 92 2.86 0.28 1.60
C ILE A 92 2.73 1.44 2.60
N LEU A 93 1.89 1.29 3.62
CA LEU A 93 1.68 2.32 4.63
C LEU A 93 2.96 2.59 5.44
N GLN A 94 3.75 1.56 5.74
CA GLN A 94 5.04 1.71 6.40
C GLN A 94 6.02 2.54 5.57
N ILE A 95 6.13 2.26 4.26
CA ILE A 95 6.99 3.02 3.35
C ILE A 95 6.47 4.45 3.17
N ALA A 96 5.15 4.62 2.95
CA ALA A 96 4.54 5.94 2.82
C ALA A 96 4.82 6.79 4.07
N ASN A 97 4.70 6.20 5.26
CA ASN A 97 5.00 6.89 6.51
C ASN A 97 6.49 7.21 6.71
N SER A 98 7.41 6.41 6.17
CA SER A 98 8.85 6.68 6.28
C SER A 98 9.30 7.86 5.41
N ILE A 99 8.62 8.12 4.29
CA ILE A 99 8.99 9.17 3.32
C ILE A 99 8.13 10.45 3.42
N LYS A 100 7.11 10.48 4.29
CA LYS A 100 6.10 11.55 4.34
C LYS A 100 6.61 12.96 4.66
N HIS A 101 7.84 13.09 5.15
CA HIS A 101 8.45 14.37 5.48
C HIS A 101 9.47 14.84 4.43
N GLU A 102 9.56 14.14 3.29
CA GLU A 102 10.56 14.35 2.26
C GLU A 102 9.92 14.52 0.86
N THR A 103 8.60 14.73 0.80
CA THR A 103 7.87 15.05 -0.43
C THR A 103 8.27 16.41 -0.99
N ILE A 104 7.89 16.71 -2.24
CA ILE A 104 8.19 18.01 -2.85
C ILE A 104 7.56 19.17 -2.07
N ASP A 105 6.33 18.99 -1.57
CA ASP A 105 5.63 20.03 -0.80
C ASP A 105 6.36 20.33 0.53
N GLN A 106 6.88 19.30 1.19
CA GLN A 106 7.66 19.46 2.42
C GLN A 106 8.99 20.17 2.15
N ILE A 107 9.64 19.90 1.02
CA ILE A 107 10.86 20.61 0.61
C ILE A 107 10.56 22.07 0.26
N LEU A 108 9.47 22.33 -0.47
CA LEU A 108 9.08 23.69 -0.86
C LEU A 108 8.60 24.55 0.31
N ALA A 109 8.18 23.92 1.41
CA ALA A 109 7.82 24.60 2.65
C ALA A 109 9.03 25.04 3.50
N MET A 110 10.24 24.52 3.23
CA MET A 110 11.46 24.88 3.96
C MET A 110 11.93 26.29 3.58
N ASP A 111 12.46 27.01 4.55
CA ASP A 111 13.22 28.23 4.25
C ASP A 111 14.62 27.90 3.67
N GLU A 112 15.32 28.93 3.17
CA GLU A 112 16.64 28.75 2.55
C GLU A 112 17.69 28.14 3.49
N VAL A 113 17.61 28.46 4.79
CA VAL A 113 18.56 27.97 5.80
C VAL A 113 18.25 26.52 6.14
N GLU A 114 16.98 26.19 6.34
CA GLU A 114 16.50 24.82 6.58
C GLU A 114 16.87 23.90 5.42
N LEU A 115 16.63 24.34 4.18
CA LEU A 115 16.99 23.59 2.99
C LEU A 115 18.50 23.40 2.87
N ALA A 116 19.30 24.44 3.13
CA ALA A 116 20.76 24.34 3.11
C ALA A 116 21.27 23.32 4.14
N ILE A 117 20.74 23.34 5.37
CA ILE A 117 21.09 22.37 6.42
C ILE A 117 20.70 20.95 5.99
N ALA A 118 19.50 20.77 5.42
CA ALA A 118 19.03 19.46 4.97
C ALA A 118 19.89 18.89 3.84
N VAL A 119 20.37 19.72 2.91
CA VAL A 119 21.28 19.31 1.84
C VAL A 119 22.67 18.99 2.40
N LEU A 120 23.25 19.87 3.22
CA LEU A 120 24.61 19.69 3.77
C LEU A 120 24.73 18.49 4.73
N SER A 121 23.65 18.15 5.43
CA SER A 121 23.57 16.95 6.28
C SER A 121 23.32 15.65 5.48
N GLY A 122 23.05 15.74 4.18
CA GLY A 122 22.72 14.60 3.33
C GLY A 122 21.31 14.05 3.51
N LYS A 123 20.45 14.74 4.29
CA LYS A 123 19.02 14.40 4.45
C LYS A 123 18.29 14.57 3.11
N ILE A 124 18.59 15.63 2.36
CA ILE A 124 18.12 15.82 0.99
C ILE A 124 19.30 15.67 0.04
N LYS A 125 19.15 14.81 -0.97
CA LYS A 125 20.12 14.69 -2.05
C LYS A 125 19.72 15.62 -3.20
N PRO A 126 20.52 16.64 -3.54
CA PRO A 126 20.24 17.46 -4.71
C PRO A 126 20.32 16.60 -5.98
N PRO A 127 19.60 16.96 -7.05
CA PRO A 127 19.75 16.29 -8.34
C PRO A 127 21.22 16.35 -8.77
N MET A 128 21.78 15.20 -9.17
CA MET A 128 23.13 15.17 -9.74
C MET A 128 23.09 15.93 -11.08
N LEU A 129 23.90 16.99 -11.19
CA LEU A 129 24.17 17.71 -12.44
C LEU A 129 25.08 16.88 -13.36
#